data_AF-A0A7X5DEX1-F1
#
_entry.id   AF-A0A7X5DEX1-F1
#
_cell.length_a   1.000
_cell.length_b   1.000
_cell.length_c   1.000
_cell.angle_alpha   90.00
_cell.angle_beta   90.00
_cell.angle_gamma   90.00
#
_symmetry.space_group_name_H-M   'P 1'
#
loop_
_entity.id
_entity.type
_entity.pdbx_description
1 polymer ?
#
loop_
_entity_poly.entity_id
_entity_poly.type
_entity_poly.pdbx_seq_one_letter_code
_entity_poly.pdbx_strand_id
1 'polypeptide(L)' 'MPDEVKERYFKLNARDMLAFDLWDVRRVLKEDGLWNSDARKAFSDYIKAYEEAYPEIFKKGGK' A
#
# COMPACT_ATOMS: atom_id res chain seq x y z
N MET A 1 -12.36 -7.57 8.02
CA MET A 1 -11.05 -7.67 8.69
C MET A 1 -11.30 -8.10 10.13
N PRO A 2 -10.65 -9.16 10.64
CA PRO A 2 -10.75 -9.54 12.05
C PRO A 2 -10.20 -8.45 12.97
N ASP A 3 -10.73 -8.34 14.19
CA ASP A 3 -10.39 -7.25 15.12
C ASP A 3 -8.89 -7.18 15.45
N GLU A 4 -8.22 -8.33 15.57
CA GLU A 4 -6.76 -8.39 15.82
C GLU A 4 -5.93 -7.80 14.66
N VAL A 5 -6.37 -7.98 13.42
CA VAL A 5 -5.68 -7.44 12.24
C VAL A 5 -5.87 -5.92 12.18
N LYS A 6 -7.05 -5.43 12.57
CA LYS A 6 -7.36 -4.01 12.67
C LYS A 6 -6.48 -3.31 13.71
N GLU A 7 -6.31 -3.91 14.88
CA GLU A 7 -5.41 -3.38 15.91
C GLU A 7 -3.95 -3.35 15.46
N ARG A 8 -3.49 -4.36 14.72
CA ARG A 8 -2.12 -4.39 14.17
C ARG A 8 -1.94 -3.32 13.09
N TYR A 9 -2.93 -3.14 12.23
CA TYR A 9 -2.91 -2.14 11.16
C TYR A 9 -2.74 -0.72 11.72
N PHE A 10 -3.49 -0.33 12.75
CA PHE A 10 -3.39 1.01 13.34
C PHE A 10 -2.10 1.26 14.14
N LYS A 11 -1.27 0.23 14.37
CA LYS A 11 0.05 0.36 15.00
C LYS A 11 1.17 0.56 13.96
N LEU A 12 0.88 0.41 12.67
CA LEU A 12 1.86 0.59 11.60
C LEU A 12 2.16 2.07 11.39
N ASN A 13 3.38 2.37 10.94
CA ASN A 13 3.68 3.72 10.42
C ASN A 13 2.98 3.91 9.06
N ALA A 14 2.86 5.16 8.61
CA ALA A 14 2.15 5.51 7.38
C ALA A 14 2.65 4.75 6.12
N ARG A 15 3.95 4.45 6.05
CA ARG A 15 4.52 3.67 4.93
C ARG A 15 4.09 2.21 4.98
N ASP A 16 4.11 1.60 6.16
CA ASP A 16 3.72 0.21 6.34
C ASP A 16 2.20 0.02 6.19
N MET A 17 1.39 1.02 6.59
CA MET A 17 -0.05 1.05 6.31
C MET A 17 -0.31 1.07 4.79
N LEU A 18 0.36 1.95 4.05
CA LEU A 18 0.26 2.00 2.59
C LEU A 18 0.64 0.66 1.94
N ALA A 19 1.74 0.04 2.41
CA ALA A 19 2.17 -1.26 1.89
C ALA A 19 1.13 -2.35 2.16
N PHE A 20 0.48 -2.33 3.33
CA PHE A 20 -0.61 -3.24 3.67
C PHE A 20 -1.81 -3.06 2.73
N ASP A 21 -2.25 -1.82 2.52
CA ASP A 21 -3.40 -1.51 1.67
C ASP A 21 -3.16 -1.93 0.22
N LEU A 22 -1.98 -1.61 -0.33
CA LEU A 22 -1.59 -2.04 -1.68
C LEU A 22 -1.55 -3.56 -1.81
N TRP A 23 -1.05 -4.26 -0.78
CA TRP A 23 -1.02 -5.72 -0.81
C TRP A 23 -2.41 -6.34 -0.82
N ASP A 24 -3.34 -5.80 -0.02
CA ASP A 24 -4.72 -6.29 0.02
C ASP A 24 -5.46 -6.03 -1.31
N VAL A 25 -5.34 -4.82 -1.87
CA VAL A 25 -5.91 -4.51 -3.19
C VAL A 25 -5.32 -5.43 -4.27
N ARG A 26 -4.00 -5.68 -4.24
CA ARG A 26 -3.36 -6.61 -5.19
C ARG A 26 -3.90 -8.04 -5.02
N ARG A 27 -4.16 -8.48 -3.79
CA ARG A 27 -4.73 -9.80 -3.49
C ARG A 27 -6.12 -9.93 -4.12
N VAL A 28 -7.01 -8.97 -3.86
CA VAL A 28 -8.36 -8.93 -4.45
C VAL A 28 -8.32 -8.92 -5.97
N LEU A 29 -7.50 -8.05 -6.57
CA LEU A 29 -7.36 -8.00 -8.04
C LEU A 29 -6.85 -9.31 -8.64
N LYS A 30 -6.01 -10.08 -7.93
CA LYS A 30 -5.58 -11.40 -8.39
C LYS A 30 -6.68 -12.44 -8.26
N GLU A 31 -7.42 -12.43 -7.14
CA GLU A 31 -8.55 -13.34 -6.90
C GLU A 31 -9.64 -13.15 -7.98
N ASP A 32 -9.87 -11.92 -8.41
CA ASP A 32 -10.86 -11.58 -9.45
C ASP A 32 -10.31 -11.72 -10.89
N GLY A 33 -9.04 -12.10 -11.07
CA GLY A 33 -8.41 -12.18 -12.40
C GLY A 33 -8.16 -10.82 -13.07
N LEU A 34 -8.29 -9.72 -12.33
CA LEU A 34 -8.13 -8.33 -12.78
C LEU A 34 -6.68 -7.82 -12.67
N TRP A 35 -5.74 -8.63 -12.18
CA TRP A 35 -4.32 -8.26 -12.06
C TRP A 35 -3.56 -8.27 -13.40
N ASN A 36 -3.89 -7.31 -14.26
CA ASN A 36 -3.34 -7.12 -15.60
C ASN A 36 -2.28 -5.99 -15.67
N SER A 37 -1.84 -5.63 -16.89
CA SER A 37 -0.86 -4.57 -17.14
C SER A 37 -1.33 -3.21 -16.63
N ASP A 38 -2.62 -2.91 -16.80
CA ASP A 38 -3.19 -1.60 -16.49
C ASP A 38 -3.30 -1.44 -14.97
N ALA A 39 -3.72 -2.49 -14.27
CA ALA A 39 -3.70 -2.55 -12.81
C ALA A 39 -2.28 -2.35 -12.25
N ARG A 40 -1.27 -2.99 -12.85
CA ARG A 40 0.14 -2.80 -12.46
C ARG A 40 0.62 -1.37 -12.68
N LYS A 41 0.22 -0.76 -13.80
CA LYS A 41 0.57 0.63 -14.10
C LYS A 41 -0.09 1.58 -13.10
N ALA A 42 -1.39 1.41 -12.83
CA ALA A 42 -2.13 2.22 -11.86
C ALA A 42 -1.50 2.14 -10.46
N PHE A 43 -1.06 0.94 -10.04
CA PHE A 43 -0.31 0.77 -8.79
C PHE A 43 1.00 1.57 -8.78
N SER A 44 1.79 1.47 -9.85
CA SER A 44 3.06 2.19 -9.95
C SER A 44 2.85 3.71 -9.95
N ASP A 45 1.86 4.19 -10.69
CA ASP A 45 1.52 5.61 -10.78
C ASP A 45 1.05 6.13 -9.40
N TYR A 46 0.22 5.35 -8.70
CA TYR A 46 -0.27 5.70 -7.37
C TYR A 46 0.85 5.78 -6.33
N ILE A 47 1.75 4.79 -6.30
CA ILE A 47 2.91 4.81 -5.40
C ILE A 47 3.76 6.05 -5.68
N LYS A 48 4.03 6.34 -6.95
CA LYS A 48 4.83 7.51 -7.34
C LYS A 48 4.16 8.82 -6.91
N ALA A 49 2.86 8.98 -7.17
CA ALA A 49 2.12 10.15 -6.75
C ALA A 49 2.11 10.33 -5.22
N TYR A 50 2.03 9.22 -4.49
CA TYR A 50 2.06 9.24 -3.02
C TYR A 50 3.46 9.56 -2.47
N GLU A 51 4.53 9.05 -3.10
CA GLU A 51 5.92 9.40 -2.80
C GLU A 51 6.20 10.89 -3.05
N GLU A 52 5.66 11.46 -4.12
CA GLU A 52 5.79 12.87 -4.46
C GLU A 52 5.00 13.78 -3.51
N ALA A 53 3.80 13.35 -3.11
CA ALA A 53 2.93 14.12 -2.22
C ALA A 53 3.38 14.08 -0.75
N TYR A 54 3.89 12.94 -0.30
CA TYR A 54 4.28 12.69 1.09
C TYR A 54 5.71 12.14 1.18
N PRO A 55 6.73 12.86 0.72
CA PRO A 55 8.10 12.34 0.72
C PRO A 55 8.61 11.97 2.12
N GLU A 56 8.09 12.61 3.17
CA GLU A 56 8.45 12.39 4.57
C GLU A 56 8.14 10.98 5.09
N ILE A 57 7.09 10.32 4.59
CA ILE A 57 6.77 8.95 5.03
C ILE A 57 7.72 7.92 4.38
N PHE A 58 8.34 8.29 3.25
CA PHE A 58 9.31 7.45 2.53
C PHE A 58 10.76 7.75 2.88
N LYS A 59 11.03 8.92 3.48
CA LYS A 59 12.33 9.21 4.09
C LYS A 59 12.56 8.22 5.23
N LYS A 60 13.49 7.27 5.01
CA LYS A 60 14.09 6.54 6.13
C LYS A 60 14.61 7.59 7.10
N GLY A 61 14.05 7.64 8.31
CA GLY A 61 14.70 8.33 9.42
C GLY A 61 16.14 7.85 9.44
N GLY A 62 17.08 8.79 9.29
CA GLY A 62 18.49 8.50 9.49
C GLY A 62 18.64 7.81 10.84
N LYS A 63 19.30 6.66 10.85
CA LYS A 63 19.81 6.08 12.09
C LYS A 63 20.73 7.07 12.78
#